data_AF-A0A8J5M6K8-F1
#
_entry.id   AF-A0A8J5M6K8-F1
#
_cell.length_a   1.000
_cell.length_b   1.000
_cell.length_c   1.000
_cell.angle_alpha   90.00
_cell.angle_beta   90.00
_cell.angle_gamma   90.00
#
_symmetry.space_group_name_H-M   'P 1'
#
loop_
_entity.id
_entity.type
_entity.pdbx_description
1 polymer ?
#
loop_
_entity_poly.entity_id
_entity_poly.type
_entity_poly.pdbx_seq_one_letter_code
_entity_poly.pdbx_strand_id
1 'polypeptide(L)'
;MKEFKCLSCRNERTDLWEYFDKNWNSCREMWVMTYRVYLPHFGNHTNNRAESLFGKLKRYLKGHLTMRDSLKVLIDYHRRKEEEYRSKVEVPGTLCDVSYSEELNVVLGMTTRW
;
A
#
# COMPACT_ATOMS: atom_id res chain seq x y z
N MET A 1 -15.87 -10.18 19.38
CA MET A 1 -14.54 -10.22 20.06
C MET A 1 -14.41 -11.41 21.01
N LYS A 2 -15.40 -11.71 21.87
CA LYS A 2 -15.41 -12.93 22.71
C LYS A 2 -15.27 -14.23 21.90
N GLU A 3 -15.99 -14.37 20.80
CA GLU A 3 -15.92 -15.55 19.92
C GLU A 3 -14.52 -15.75 19.32
N PHE A 4 -13.91 -14.69 18.77
CA PHE A 4 -12.55 -14.76 18.24
C PHE A 4 -11.54 -15.17 19.32
N LYS A 5 -11.64 -14.60 20.53
CA LYS A 5 -10.81 -14.98 21.68
C LYS A 5 -10.90 -16.48 21.99
N CYS A 6 -12.12 -17.02 22.02
CA CYS A 6 -12.33 -18.46 22.25
C CYS A 6 -11.73 -19.33 21.14
N LEU A 7 -11.78 -18.88 19.88
CA LEU A 7 -11.19 -19.60 18.75
C LEU A 7 -9.66 -19.53 18.74
N SER A 8 -9.10 -18.36 18.99
CA SER A 8 -7.65 -18.15 19.00
C SER A 8 -6.98 -18.87 20.17
N CYS A 9 -7.64 -18.94 21.33
CA CYS A 9 -7.14 -19.61 22.55
C CYS A 9 -7.36 -21.13 22.59
N ARG A 10 -7.79 -21.76 21.48
CA ARG A 10 -8.02 -23.21 21.45
C ARG A 10 -6.72 -23.97 21.69
N ASN A 11 -6.81 -25.06 22.46
CA ASN A 11 -5.69 -25.90 22.86
C ASN A 11 -4.57 -25.09 23.56
N GLU A 12 -4.96 -24.14 24.41
CA GLU A 12 -4.06 -23.31 25.23
C GLU A 12 -3.09 -22.41 24.45
N ARG A 13 -3.28 -22.26 23.13
CA ARG A 13 -2.46 -21.34 22.31
C ARG A 13 -2.93 -19.91 22.49
N THR A 14 -2.25 -19.11 23.30
CA THR A 14 -2.65 -17.72 23.57
C THR A 14 -1.92 -16.69 22.70
N ASP A 15 -0.83 -17.10 22.03
CA ASP A 15 0.05 -16.27 21.21
C ASP A 15 -0.69 -15.41 20.18
N LEU A 16 -1.61 -16.01 19.42
CA LEU A 16 -2.41 -15.29 18.43
C LEU A 16 -3.33 -14.25 19.07
N TRP A 17 -3.96 -14.61 20.20
CA TRP A 17 -4.85 -13.69 20.92
C TRP A 17 -4.08 -12.52 21.52
N GLU A 18 -2.97 -12.81 22.20
CA GLU A 18 -2.12 -11.80 22.84
C GLU A 18 -1.56 -10.82 21.80
N TYR A 19 -1.09 -11.33 20.66
CA TYR A 19 -0.63 -10.49 19.56
C TYR A 19 -1.78 -9.62 19.01
N PHE A 20 -2.94 -10.22 18.74
CA PHE A 20 -4.09 -9.49 18.20
C PHE A 20 -4.56 -8.39 19.15
N ASP A 21 -4.71 -8.71 20.44
CA ASP A 21 -5.22 -7.76 21.43
C ASP A 21 -4.23 -6.60 21.62
N LYS A 22 -2.94 -6.92 21.74
CA LYS A 22 -1.88 -5.93 21.94
C LYS A 22 -1.65 -5.02 20.73
N ASN A 23 -1.68 -5.56 19.51
CA ASN A 23 -1.22 -4.82 18.32
C ASN A 23 -2.36 -4.39 17.39
N TRP A 24 -3.45 -5.15 17.33
CA TRP A 24 -4.56 -4.89 16.41
C TRP A 24 -5.74 -4.26 17.12
N ASN A 25 -6.19 -4.84 18.24
CA ASN A 25 -7.33 -4.31 18.99
C ASN A 25 -7.00 -2.96 19.66
N SER A 26 -5.79 -2.80 20.18
CA SER A 26 -5.30 -1.54 20.77
C SER A 26 -5.37 -0.36 19.80
N CYS A 27 -5.29 -0.60 18.49
CA CYS A 27 -5.37 0.42 17.45
C CYS A 27 -6.60 0.29 16.53
N ARG A 28 -7.68 -0.30 17.03
CA ARG A 28 -8.90 -0.58 16.26
C ARG A 28 -9.48 0.62 15.51
N GLU A 29 -9.28 1.82 16.01
CA GLU A 29 -9.72 3.06 15.36
C GLU A 29 -9.07 3.27 13.98
N MET A 30 -7.87 2.73 13.78
CA MET A 30 -7.13 2.85 12.51
C MET A 30 -7.63 1.90 11.41
N TRP A 31 -8.38 0.85 11.73
CA TRP A 31 -8.80 -0.16 10.74
C TRP A 31 -10.29 -0.56 10.78
N VAL A 32 -11.00 -0.40 11.89
CA VAL A 32 -12.43 -0.70 11.98
C VAL A 32 -13.24 0.36 11.23
N MET A 33 -14.08 -0.10 10.30
CA MET A 33 -14.86 0.76 9.40
C MET A 33 -15.74 1.78 10.12
N THR A 34 -16.33 1.43 11.27
CA THR A 34 -17.23 2.33 12.01
C THR A 34 -16.52 3.58 12.50
N TYR A 35 -15.25 3.48 12.92
CA TYR A 35 -14.45 4.65 13.32
C TYR A 35 -13.90 5.43 12.13
N ARG A 36 -13.81 4.77 10.97
CA ARG A 36 -13.19 5.32 9.78
C ARG A 36 -14.19 5.95 8.81
N VAL A 37 -15.49 5.70 8.94
CA VAL A 37 -16.50 6.07 7.93
C VAL A 37 -16.45 7.55 7.48
N TYR A 38 -16.02 8.46 8.36
CA TYR A 38 -15.93 9.90 8.08
C TYR A 38 -14.56 10.40 7.61
N LEU A 39 -13.54 9.54 7.60
CA LEU A 39 -12.21 9.92 7.12
C LEU A 39 -12.16 9.89 5.59
N PRO A 40 -11.49 10.86 4.94
CA PRO A 40 -11.34 10.88 3.49
C PRO A 40 -10.38 9.76 3.05
N HIS A 41 -10.94 8.60 2.70
CA HIS A 41 -10.15 7.43 2.29
C HIS A 41 -9.79 7.41 0.81
N PHE A 42 -10.30 8.35 0.00
CA PHE A 42 -10.13 8.35 -1.46
C PHE A 42 -10.43 6.96 -2.09
N GLY A 43 -11.47 6.29 -1.60
CA GLY A 43 -11.86 4.93 -2.02
C GLY A 43 -10.97 3.79 -1.51
N ASN A 44 -9.95 4.10 -0.70
CA ASN A 44 -8.95 3.15 -0.22
C ASN A 44 -9.34 2.56 1.15
N HIS A 45 -10.41 1.77 1.17
CA HIS A 45 -10.91 1.12 2.39
C HIS A 45 -10.20 -0.22 2.70
N THR A 46 -9.46 -0.74 1.73
CA THR A 46 -8.89 -2.09 1.76
C THR A 46 -7.40 -2.05 1.45
N ASN A 47 -6.65 -3.00 1.99
CA ASN A 47 -5.23 -3.19 1.72
C ASN A 47 -4.94 -3.73 0.30
N ASN A 48 -5.95 -3.96 -0.54
CA ASN A 48 -5.85 -4.50 -1.91
C ASN A 48 -4.71 -3.90 -2.75
N ARG A 49 -4.47 -2.58 -2.66
CA ARG A 49 -3.39 -1.93 -3.41
C ARG A 49 -2.00 -2.35 -2.90
N ALA A 50 -1.82 -2.43 -1.59
CA ALA A 50 -0.59 -2.92 -0.97
C ALA A 50 -0.40 -4.41 -1.23
N GLU A 51 -1.45 -5.22 -1.08
CA GLU A 51 -1.40 -6.65 -1.37
C GLU A 51 -1.07 -6.94 -2.84
N SER A 52 -1.67 -6.20 -3.77
CA SER A 52 -1.36 -6.31 -5.20
C SER A 52 0.11 -5.94 -5.49
N LEU A 53 0.63 -4.90 -4.83
CA LEU A 53 2.04 -4.53 -4.92
C LEU A 53 2.95 -5.65 -4.41
N PHE A 54 2.69 -6.18 -3.22
CA PHE A 54 3.46 -7.29 -2.66
C PHE A 54 3.35 -8.55 -3.53
N GLY A 55 2.17 -8.82 -4.09
CA GLY A 55 1.96 -9.92 -5.02
C GLY A 55 2.81 -9.79 -6.29
N LYS A 56 2.91 -8.59 -6.85
CA LYS A 56 3.82 -8.31 -7.99
C LYS A 56 5.28 -8.47 -7.58
N LEU A 57 5.68 -7.93 -6.44
CA LEU A 57 7.05 -8.00 -5.93
C LEU A 57 7.51 -9.46 -5.71
N LYS A 58 6.65 -10.28 -5.10
CA LYS A 58 6.91 -11.70 -4.86
C LYS A 58 7.16 -12.50 -6.14
N ARG A 59 6.66 -12.05 -7.30
CA ARG A 59 6.98 -12.70 -8.60
C ARG A 59 8.42 -12.48 -9.02
N TYR A 60 9.05 -11.39 -8.59
CA TYR A 60 10.44 -11.07 -8.88
C TYR A 60 11.41 -11.58 -7.81
N LEU A 61 10.95 -11.68 -6.55
CA LEU A 61 11.73 -12.25 -5.45
C LEU A 61 11.63 -13.78 -5.45
N LYS A 62 12.64 -14.45 -6.01
CA LYS A 62 12.72 -15.92 -5.96
C LYS A 62 13.20 -16.39 -4.59
N GLY A 63 12.65 -17.50 -4.09
CA GLY A 63 12.95 -18.02 -2.75
C GLY A 63 14.39 -18.48 -2.51
N HIS A 64 15.22 -18.56 -3.56
CA HIS A 64 16.64 -18.92 -3.46
C HIS A 64 17.58 -17.71 -3.51
N LEU A 65 17.06 -16.48 -3.58
CA LEU A 65 17.90 -15.28 -3.57
C LEU A 65 18.47 -15.02 -2.18
N THR A 66 19.73 -14.58 -2.12
CA THR A 66 20.28 -14.02 -0.88
C THR A 66 19.56 -12.72 -0.53
N MET A 67 19.69 -12.25 0.71
CA MET A 67 19.11 -10.96 1.11
C MET A 67 19.67 -9.79 0.27
N ARG A 68 20.97 -9.83 -0.06
CA ARG A 68 21.61 -8.84 -0.93
C ARG A 68 21.01 -8.84 -2.33
N ASP A 69 20.80 -10.01 -2.91
CA ASP A 69 20.23 -10.11 -4.26
C ASP A 69 18.75 -9.73 -4.28
N SER A 70 18.01 -10.06 -3.22
CA SER A 70 16.64 -9.62 -3.02
C SER A 70 16.54 -8.09 -2.96
N LEU A 71 17.47 -7.42 -2.27
CA LEU A 71 17.52 -5.96 -2.20
C LEU A 71 17.83 -5.32 -3.56
N LYS A 72 18.77 -5.89 -4.33
CA LYS A 72 19.04 -5.41 -5.70
C LYS A 72 17.79 -5.50 -6.57
N VAL A 73 17.10 -6.64 -6.56
CA VAL A 73 15.85 -6.85 -7.31
C VAL A 73 14.78 -5.84 -6.90
N LEU A 74 14.66 -5.54 -5.60
CA LEU A 74 13.73 -4.54 -5.09
C LEU A 74 14.07 -3.13 -5.60
N ILE A 75 15.32 -2.69 -5.48
CA ILE A 75 15.77 -1.37 -5.97
C ILE A 75 15.55 -1.26 -7.48
N ASP A 76 15.89 -2.29 -8.24
CA ASP A 76 15.69 -2.33 -9.69
C ASP A 76 14.21 -2.30 -10.08
N TYR A 77 13.35 -2.92 -9.28
CA TYR A 77 11.91 -2.83 -9.47
C TYR A 77 11.38 -1.42 -9.22
N HIS A 78 11.81 -0.79 -8.11
CA HIS A 78 11.43 0.58 -7.76
C HIS A 78 11.86 1.58 -8.83
N ARG A 79 13.13 1.52 -9.25
CA ARG A 79 13.68 2.38 -10.31
C ARG A 79 12.86 2.28 -11.60
N ARG A 80 12.54 1.05 -12.05
CA ARG A 80 11.69 0.85 -13.24
C ARG A 80 10.30 1.45 -13.08
N LYS A 81 9.70 1.35 -11.89
CA LYS A 81 8.38 1.97 -11.62
C LYS A 81 8.43 3.49 -11.59
N GLU A 82 9.51 4.08 -11.09
CA GLU A 82 9.72 5.52 -11.15
C GLU A 82 9.94 6.01 -12.60
N GLU A 83 10.69 5.28 -13.41
CA GLU A 83 10.89 5.59 -14.83
C GLU A 83 9.56 5.48 -15.62
N GLU A 84 8.78 4.41 -15.40
CA GLU A 84 7.42 4.25 -15.96
C GLU A 84 6.47 5.37 -15.51
N TYR A 85 6.65 5.91 -14.31
CA TYR A 85 5.86 7.03 -13.81
C TYR A 85 6.29 8.34 -14.46
N ARG A 86 7.60 8.66 -14.44
CA ARG A 86 8.14 9.88 -15.06
C ARG A 86 7.80 9.99 -16.53
N SER A 87 7.94 8.91 -17.29
CA SER A 87 7.54 8.87 -18.72
C SER A 87 6.06 9.21 -18.97
N LYS A 88 5.17 9.00 -17.99
CA LYS A 88 3.74 9.35 -18.11
C LYS A 88 3.42 10.77 -17.63
N VAL A 89 4.27 11.32 -16.76
CA VAL A 89 4.12 12.65 -16.15
C VAL A 89 4.78 13.71 -17.02
N GLU A 90 6.01 13.45 -17.45
CA GLU A 90 6.85 14.34 -18.25
C GLU A 90 6.47 14.25 -19.73
N VAL A 91 5.19 14.36 -20.08
CA VAL A 91 4.77 14.43 -21.49
C VAL A 91 5.11 15.85 -21.98
N PRO A 92 6.09 16.02 -22.90
CA PRO A 92 6.43 17.34 -23.41
C PRO A 92 5.21 17.96 -24.10
N GLY A 93 4.92 19.22 -23.79
CA GLY A 93 3.73 19.92 -24.30
C GLY A 93 2.47 19.84 -23.40
N THR A 94 2.58 19.23 -22.22
CA THR A 94 1.52 19.31 -21.20
C THR A 94 1.35 20.75 -20.73
N LEU A 95 0.12 21.25 -20.71
CA LEU A 95 -0.19 22.57 -20.17
C LEU A 95 -0.03 22.55 -18.64
N CYS A 96 0.90 23.35 -18.15
CA CYS A 96 1.07 23.58 -16.71
C CYS A 96 0.62 25.00 -16.37
N ASP A 97 -0.22 25.12 -15.35
CA ASP A 97 -0.58 26.41 -14.77
C ASP A 97 0.42 26.75 -13.65
N VAL A 98 1.07 27.90 -13.75
CA VAL A 98 2.08 28.36 -12.79
C VAL A 98 1.47 28.70 -11.43
N SER A 99 0.16 28.93 -11.36
CA SER A 99 -0.57 29.14 -10.10
C SER A 99 -0.84 27.83 -9.34
N TYR A 100 -0.67 26.67 -9.98
CA TYR A 100 -0.88 25.37 -9.38
C TYR A 100 0.41 24.76 -8.85
N SER A 101 0.27 23.93 -7.81
CA SER A 101 1.39 23.14 -7.32
C SER A 101 1.84 22.12 -8.37
N GLU A 102 3.07 21.64 -8.24
CA GLU A 102 3.62 20.62 -9.13
C GLU A 102 2.71 19.38 -9.16
N GLU A 103 2.24 18.92 -8.00
CA GLU A 103 1.39 17.74 -7.89
C GLU A 103 0.04 17.94 -8.59
N LEU A 104 -0.55 19.14 -8.51
CA LEU A 104 -1.82 19.42 -9.15
C LEU A 104 -1.68 19.49 -10.68
N ASN A 105 -0.58 20.07 -11.17
CA ASN A 105 -0.24 20.08 -12.59
C ASN A 105 -0.04 18.66 -13.14
N VAL A 106 0.61 17.78 -12.36
CA VAL A 106 0.76 16.36 -12.71
C VAL A 106 -0.60 15.66 -12.82
N VAL A 107 -1.49 15.86 -11.85
CA VAL A 107 -2.85 15.28 -11.88
C VAL A 107 -3.64 15.76 -13.09
N LEU A 108 -3.58 17.06 -13.39
CA LEU A 108 -4.26 17.64 -14.55
C LEU A 108 -3.70 17.06 -15.86
N GLY A 109 -2.37 17.04 -16.03
CA GLY A 109 -1.73 16.47 -17.22
C GLY A 109 -2.06 14.99 -17.46
N MET A 110 -2.26 14.21 -16.40
CA MET A 110 -2.70 12.81 -16.51
C MET A 110 -4.17 12.65 -16.92
N THR A 111 -5.03 13.62 -16.58
CA THR A 111 -6.49 13.54 -16.79
C THR A 111 -6.96 14.21 -18.07
N THR A 112 -6.21 15.18 -18.62
CA THR A 112 -6.59 15.97 -19.81
C THR A 112 -6.05 15.40 -21.13
N ARG A 113 -5.81 14.09 -21.24
CA ARG A 113 -5.40 13.45 -22.51
C ARG A 113 -6.55 13.53 -23.53
N TRP A 114 -6.40 14.41 -24.54
CA TRP A 114 -7.19 14.44 -25.77
C TRP A 114 -6.67 13.43 -26.78
#